data_AF-A0A0C2DIX5-F1
#
_entry.id   AF-A0A0C2DIX5-F1
#
_cell.length_a   1.000
_cell.length_b   1.000
_cell.length_c   1.000
_cell.angle_alpha   90.00
_cell.angle_beta   90.00
_cell.angle_gamma   90.00
#
_symmetry.space_group_name_H-M   'P 1'
#
loop_
_entity.id
_entity.type
_entity.pdbx_description
1 polymer ?
#
loop_
_entity_poly.entity_id
_entity_poly.type
_entity_poly.pdbx_seq_one_letter_code
_entity_poly.pdbx_strand_id
1 'polypeptide(L)'
;MRAQSAGAQWCNFLIQLGNGEMQDPSGNLEIPAELLSRGDIIDDVFGDITTMEDINTAVDRAILSFDSLEINNKVLRRLPGEEKLCRSTDEVECETEADATNFPSNF
;
A
#
# COMPACT_ATOMS: atom_id res chain seq x y z
N MET A 1 5.43 4.06 5.81
CA MET A 1 5.57 3.70 7.24
C MET A 1 5.29 4.95 8.07
N ARG A 2 4.22 5.00 8.88
CA ARG A 2 3.79 6.18 9.70
C ARG A 2 4.81 6.65 10.75
N ALA A 3 6.05 6.13 10.76
CA ALA A 3 7.02 6.35 11.82
C ALA A 3 7.67 7.74 11.80
N GLN A 4 7.76 8.42 10.65
CA GLN A 4 8.52 9.68 10.57
C GLN A 4 7.79 10.90 11.14
N SER A 5 6.46 10.87 11.26
CA SER A 5 5.65 11.96 11.82
C SER A 5 4.95 11.58 13.13
N ALA A 6 5.08 10.33 13.56
CA ALA A 6 4.44 9.88 14.77
C ALA A 6 5.30 10.29 15.97
N GLY A 7 4.71 11.07 16.88
CA GLY A 7 5.41 11.66 18.00
C GLY A 7 6.09 10.63 18.91
N ALA A 8 6.89 11.10 19.88
CA ALA A 8 7.68 10.25 20.78
C ALA A 8 6.91 9.08 21.42
N GLN A 9 5.61 9.25 21.64
CA GLN A 9 4.72 8.20 22.14
C GLN A 9 4.62 6.99 21.20
N TRP A 10 4.55 7.19 19.89
CA TRP A 10 4.49 6.11 18.91
C TRP A 10 5.81 5.36 18.81
N CYS A 11 6.94 6.08 18.82
CA CYS A 11 8.25 5.46 18.84
C CYS A 11 8.43 4.59 20.09
N ASN A 12 8.03 5.10 21.26
CA ASN A 12 8.08 4.32 22.50
C ASN A 12 7.18 3.08 22.45
N PHE A 13 5.97 3.21 21.91
CA PHE A 13 5.07 2.07 21.70
C PHE A 13 5.73 0.98 20.83
N LEU A 14 6.32 1.36 19.70
CA LEU A 14 6.99 0.40 18.81
C LEU A 14 8.22 -0.26 19.47
N ILE A 15 8.97 0.47 20.30
CA ILE A 15 10.09 -0.08 21.05
C ILE A 15 9.60 -1.11 22.08
N GLN A 16 8.58 -0.78 22.87
CA GLN A 16 8.01 -1.70 23.86
C GLN A 16 7.41 -2.95 23.22
N LEU A 17 6.73 -2.78 22.07
CA LEU A 17 6.25 -3.88 21.24
C LEU A 17 7.39 -4.79 20.79
N GLY A 18 8.46 -4.21 20.25
CA GLY A 18 9.64 -4.96 19.78
C GLY A 18 10.40 -5.67 20.92
N ASN A 19 10.39 -5.10 22.12
CA ASN A 19 10.99 -5.69 23.32
C ASN A 19 10.13 -6.80 23.95
N GLY A 20 8.88 -6.98 23.50
CA GLY A 20 7.94 -7.94 24.08
C GLY A 20 7.38 -7.53 25.45
N GLU A 21 7.55 -6.26 25.85
CA GLU A 21 7.09 -5.74 27.15
C GLU A 21 5.56 -5.59 27.22
N MET A 22 4.89 -5.65 26.07
CA MET A 22 3.45 -5.42 25.92
C MET A 22 2.62 -6.71 25.86
N GLN A 23 3.24 -7.87 25.99
CA GLN A 23 2.54 -9.16 25.94
C GLN A 23 1.95 -9.53 27.30
N ASP A 24 0.76 -10.13 27.28
CA ASP A 24 0.16 -10.75 28.46
C ASP A 24 0.90 -12.04 28.87
N PRO A 25 0.59 -12.65 30.03
CA PRO A 25 1.22 -13.92 30.45
C PRO A 25 1.00 -15.10 29.48
N SER A 26 0.05 -14.99 28.55
CA SER A 26 -0.24 -15.98 27.51
C SER A 26 0.47 -15.67 26.18
N GLY A 27 1.26 -14.58 26.11
CA GLY A 27 1.97 -14.14 24.92
C GLY A 27 1.13 -13.33 23.94
N ASN A 28 -0.10 -12.95 24.31
CA ASN A 28 -0.96 -12.14 23.44
C ASN A 28 -0.66 -10.66 23.61
N LEU A 29 -0.82 -9.92 22.52
CA LEU A 29 -0.72 -8.46 22.52
C LEU A 29 -2.11 -7.87 22.28
N GLU A 30 -2.54 -6.98 23.17
CA GLU A 30 -3.71 -6.15 22.91
C GLU A 30 -3.33 -5.00 21.98
N ILE A 31 -4.00 -4.92 20.82
CA ILE A 31 -3.79 -3.84 19.86
C ILE A 31 -4.58 -2.62 20.34
N PRO A 32 -3.95 -1.45 20.52
CA PRO A 32 -4.63 -0.22 20.89
C PRO A 32 -5.80 0.09 19.95
N ALA A 33 -6.93 0.52 20.51
CA ALA A 33 -8.15 0.78 19.76
C ALA A 33 -7.97 1.88 18.70
N GLU A 34 -6.98 2.77 18.86
CA GLU A 34 -6.64 3.81 17.88
C GLU A 34 -5.98 3.26 16.61
N LEU A 35 -5.46 2.03 16.67
CA LEU A 35 -4.84 1.34 15.52
C LEU A 35 -5.82 0.44 14.77
N LEU A 36 -6.99 0.20 15.36
CA LEU A 36 -8.05 -0.56 14.72
C LEU A 36 -8.82 0.33 13.75
N SER A 37 -8.85 -0.06 12.47
CA SER A 37 -9.81 0.50 11.52
C SER A 37 -11.23 0.19 12.01
N ARG A 38 -12.12 1.19 11.94
CA ARG A 38 -13.54 1.04 12.31
C ARG A 38 -14.44 0.72 11.12
N GLY A 39 -13.86 0.70 9.92
CA GLY A 39 -14.59 0.52 8.66
C GLY A 39 -13.73 -0.14 7.60
N ASP A 40 -13.89 0.29 6.36
CA ASP A 40 -13.07 -0.18 5.26
C ASP A 40 -11.65 0.37 5.39
N ILE A 41 -10.67 -0.53 5.52
CA ILE A 41 -9.26 -0.17 5.63
C ILE A 41 -8.76 0.60 4.40
N ILE A 42 -9.38 0.41 3.23
CA ILE A 42 -9.05 1.15 2.02
C ILE A 42 -9.43 2.62 2.21
N ASP A 43 -10.62 2.90 2.76
CA ASP A 43 -11.05 4.28 3.03
C ASP A 43 -10.21 4.91 4.15
N ASP A 44 -9.89 4.16 5.20
CA ASP A 44 -9.07 4.67 6.31
C ASP A 44 -7.62 4.99 5.89
N VAL A 45 -7.07 4.25 4.92
CA VAL A 45 -5.71 4.45 4.42
C VAL A 45 -5.66 5.43 3.28
N PHE A 46 -6.52 5.30 2.28
CA PHE A 46 -6.45 6.07 1.04
C PHE A 46 -7.42 7.26 1.01
N GLY A 47 -8.46 7.26 1.84
CA GLY A 47 -9.56 8.22 1.76
C GLY A 47 -10.40 8.02 0.51
N ASP A 48 -11.22 9.03 0.20
CA ASP A 48 -12.02 9.05 -1.02
C ASP A 48 -11.18 9.57 -2.19
N ILE A 49 -10.64 8.65 -3.02
CA ILE A 49 -9.85 9.01 -4.20
C ILE A 49 -10.80 9.18 -5.37
N THR A 50 -11.26 10.41 -5.60
CA THR A 50 -12.20 10.71 -6.71
C THR A 50 -11.52 11.42 -7.88
N THR A 51 -10.39 12.08 -7.62
CA THR A 51 -9.66 12.89 -8.58
C THR A 51 -8.19 12.49 -8.67
N MET A 52 -7.52 12.91 -9.76
CA MET A 52 -6.07 12.74 -9.90
C MET A 52 -5.27 13.52 -8.85
N GLU A 53 -5.82 14.60 -8.29
CA GLU A 53 -5.18 15.36 -7.21
C GLU A 53 -5.17 14.55 -5.90
N ASP A 54 -6.26 13.83 -5.61
CA ASP A 54 -6.35 12.95 -4.43
C ASP A 54 -5.29 11.85 -4.47
N ILE A 55 -4.99 11.30 -5.66
CA ILE A 55 -3.93 10.30 -5.84
C ILE A 55 -2.58 10.83 -5.36
N ASN A 56 -2.25 12.09 -5.68
CA ASN A 56 -0.97 12.69 -5.26
C ASN A 56 -0.84 12.77 -3.72
N THR A 57 -1.96 12.84 -3.00
CA THR A 57 -1.97 12.84 -1.53
C THR A 57 -1.87 11.43 -0.91
N ALA A 58 -2.02 10.41 -1.76
CA ALA A 58 -2.07 9.00 -1.40
C ALA A 58 -0.81 8.22 -1.82
N VAL A 59 0.11 8.80 -2.58
CA VAL A 59 1.27 8.10 -3.17
C VAL A 59 2.18 7.43 -2.13
N ASP A 60 2.31 8.03 -0.95
CA ASP A 60 3.18 7.55 0.14
C ASP A 60 2.48 6.52 1.06
N ARG A 61 1.30 6.06 0.68
CA ARG A 61 0.47 5.15 1.48
C ARG A 61 0.48 3.76 0.88
N ALA A 62 0.54 2.75 1.75
CA ALA A 62 0.54 1.34 1.36
C ALA A 62 -0.19 0.50 2.40
N ILE A 63 -0.91 -0.53 1.94
CA ILE A 63 -1.50 -1.57 2.77
C ILE A 63 -0.68 -2.83 2.59
N LEU A 64 -0.11 -3.34 3.68
CA LEU A 64 0.57 -4.62 3.70
C LEU A 64 -0.37 -5.66 4.29
N SER A 65 -0.73 -6.65 3.49
CA SER A 65 -1.65 -7.73 3.87
C SER A 65 -1.21 -9.04 3.25
N PHE A 66 -1.60 -10.16 3.87
CA PHE A 66 -1.44 -11.49 3.30
C PHE A 66 -2.28 -11.66 2.03
N ASP A 67 -3.49 -11.07 2.01
CA ASP A 67 -4.40 -11.09 0.86
C ASP A 67 -4.28 -9.80 0.02
N SER A 68 -3.04 -9.47 -0.35
CA SER A 68 -2.72 -8.21 -1.04
C SER A 68 -3.39 -8.08 -2.41
N LEU A 69 -3.58 -9.18 -3.16
CA LEU A 69 -4.19 -9.15 -4.49
C LEU A 69 -5.63 -8.64 -4.47
N GLU A 70 -6.45 -9.11 -3.53
CA GLU A 70 -7.85 -8.69 -3.43
C GLU A 70 -7.94 -7.21 -3.05
N ILE A 71 -7.13 -6.78 -2.08
CA ILE A 71 -7.08 -5.39 -1.65
C ILE A 71 -6.62 -4.49 -2.79
N ASN A 72 -5.56 -4.86 -3.51
CA ASN A 72 -5.07 -4.10 -4.66
C ASN A 72 -6.16 -3.93 -5.72
N ASN A 73 -6.89 -4.99 -6.06
CA ASN A 73 -7.99 -4.90 -7.02
C ASN A 73 -9.12 -3.98 -6.56
N LYS A 74 -9.44 -3.98 -5.26
CA LYS A 74 -10.44 -3.06 -4.69
C LYS A 74 -9.97 -1.60 -4.74
N VAL A 75 -8.68 -1.35 -4.48
CA VAL A 75 -8.08 -0.01 -4.57
C VAL A 75 -8.08 0.47 -6.03
N LEU A 76 -7.60 -0.36 -6.96
CA LEU A 76 -7.52 -0.01 -8.39
C LEU A 76 -8.89 0.40 -8.97
N ARG A 77 -9.97 -0.29 -8.59
CA ARG A 77 -11.34 0.05 -9.02
C ARG A 77 -11.85 1.41 -8.53
N ARG A 78 -11.24 1.97 -7.48
CA ARG A 78 -11.59 3.30 -6.96
C ARG A 78 -10.79 4.40 -7.64
N LEU A 79 -9.63 4.09 -8.22
CA LEU A 79 -8.79 5.09 -8.85
C LEU A 79 -9.47 5.67 -10.10
N PRO A 80 -9.44 6.99 -10.28
CA PRO A 80 -9.91 7.61 -11.51
C PRO A 80 -8.97 7.26 -12.68
N GLY A 81 -9.55 6.98 -13.85
CA GLY A 81 -8.81 6.70 -15.08
C GLY A 81 -9.12 5.33 -15.67
N GLU A 82 -8.36 4.95 -16.69
CA GLU A 82 -8.48 3.64 -17.34
C GLU A 82 -7.53 2.64 -16.70
N GLU A 83 -8.06 1.45 -16.38
CA GLU A 83 -7.25 0.31 -15.96
C GLU A 83 -6.32 -0.11 -17.10
N LYS A 84 -5.01 -0.07 -16.85
CA LYS A 84 -4.00 -0.56 -17.79
C LYS A 84 -3.32 -1.77 -17.21
N LEU A 85 -3.42 -2.89 -17.93
CA LEU A 85 -2.65 -4.09 -17.63
C LEU A 85 -1.23 -3.91 -18.19
N CYS A 86 -0.29 -3.51 -17.35
CA CYS A 86 1.13 -3.53 -17.70
C CYS A 86 1.66 -4.95 -17.50
N ARG A 87 2.08 -5.60 -18.58
CA ARG A 87 2.82 -6.86 -18.53
C ARG A 87 4.31 -6.54 -18.50
N SER A 88 5.06 -7.19 -17.61
CA SER A 88 6.52 -7.19 -17.75
C SER A 88 6.86 -7.89 -19.06
N THR A 89 7.69 -7.25 -19.85
CA THR A 89 8.25 -7.86 -21.04
C THR A 89 9.73 -8.01 -20.80
N ASP A 90 10.13 -9.23 -20.44
CA ASP A 90 11.52 -9.51 -20.03
C ASP A 90 12.46 -9.57 -21.24
N GLU A 91 11.92 -9.92 -22.42
CA GLU A 91 12.66 -9.98 -23.69
C GLU A 91 11.71 -9.71 -24.87
N VAL A 92 12.20 -8.96 -25.86
CA VAL A 92 11.49 -8.71 -27.12
C VAL A 92 12.42 -9.08 -28.26
N GLU A 93 12.12 -10.17 -28.96
CA GLU A 93 12.73 -10.45 -30.25
C GLU A 93 11.99 -9.65 -31.33
N CYS A 94 12.62 -8.61 -31.87
CA CYS A 94 12.11 -7.82 -32.99
C CYS A 94 12.87 -8.17 -34.27
N GLU A 95 12.15 -8.43 -35.36
CA GLU A 95 12.76 -8.62 -36.68
C GLU A 95 13.25 -7.29 -37.29
N THR A 96 12.62 -6.17 -36.91
CA THR A 96 12.98 -4.82 -37.35
C THR A 96 12.98 -3.78 -36.23
N GLU A 97 13.83 -2.76 -36.33
CA GLU A 97 13.93 -1.66 -35.32
C GLU A 97 12.61 -0.90 -35.12
N ALA A 98 11.74 -0.89 -36.14
CA ALA A 98 10.40 -0.29 -36.05
C ALA A 98 9.42 -1.10 -35.17
N ASP A 99 9.65 -2.40 -34.98
CA ASP A 99 8.80 -3.25 -34.15
C ASP A 99 9.10 -3.05 -32.66
N ALA A 100 10.34 -2.71 -32.34
CA ALA A 100 10.77 -2.41 -30.96
C ALA A 100 10.01 -1.21 -30.37
N THR A 101 9.52 -0.29 -31.22
CA THR A 101 8.74 0.88 -30.77
C THR A 101 7.30 0.52 -30.33
N ASN A 102 6.81 -0.68 -30.69
CA ASN A 102 5.50 -1.17 -30.25
C ASN A 102 5.52 -1.79 -28.83
N PHE A 103 6.71 -2.02 -28.27
CA PHE A 103 6.90 -2.60 -26.95
C PHE A 103 7.61 -1.61 -26.02
N PRO A 104 6.98 -0.49 -25.64
CA PRO A 104 7.58 0.46 -24.72
C PRO A 104 7.89 -0.22 -23.39
N SER A 105 9.17 -0.25 -23.03
CA SER A 105 9.64 -0.65 -21.72
C SER A 105 9.21 0.40 -20.69
N ASN A 106 8.08 0.16 -20.04
CA ASN A 106 7.62 1.01 -18.94
C ASN A 106 8.38 0.59 -17.67
N PHE A 107 9.36 1.39 -17.27
CA PHE A 107 10.01 1.34 -15.95
C PHE A 107 9.76 2.66 -15.21
#